data_AF-A0A380BVQ6-F1
#
_entry.id   AF-A0A380BVQ6-F1
#
_cell.length_a   1.000
_cell.length_b   1.000
_cell.length_c   1.000
_cell.angle_alpha   90.00
_cell.angle_beta   90.00
_cell.angle_gamma   90.00
#
_symmetry.space_group_name_H-M   'P 1'
#
loop_
_entity.id
_entity.type
_entity.pdbx_description
1 polymer ?
#
loop_
_entity_poly.entity_id
_entity_poly.type
_entity_poly.pdbx_seq_one_letter_code
_entity_poly.pdbx_strand_id
1 'polypeptide(L)'
;MLSQHQINKQLKYEQFKADIASESLIPCDFKVGDFVTLTNIYNVFIRKPKQVIGFDNDSNLPDRFIYTEGVDDAYWFASAPNQLKKVETTSTGCLLVREFTMHALYQFENTLIDEDKNWTRLAFDNELHCVWRNDSTLELVTYCEGDIIWTTALSKEMYGSEIFRTVSFFNEL
;
A
#
# COMPACT_ATOMS: atom_id res chain seq x y z
N MET A 1 -16.63 -5.17 -20.98
CA MET A 1 -16.42 -6.63 -21.15
C MET A 1 -14.92 -6.88 -21.08
N LEU A 2 -14.49 -7.90 -20.32
CA LEU A 2 -13.08 -8.29 -20.25
C LEU A 2 -12.65 -8.96 -21.56
N SER A 3 -11.40 -8.79 -21.95
CA SER A 3 -10.82 -9.49 -23.10
C SER A 3 -10.52 -10.96 -22.75
N GLN A 4 -10.44 -11.83 -23.77
CA GLN A 4 -10.06 -13.24 -23.56
C GLN A 4 -8.70 -13.38 -22.86
N HIS A 5 -7.77 -12.46 -23.15
CA HIS A 5 -6.47 -12.41 -22.48
C HIS A 5 -6.63 -12.15 -20.97
N GLN A 6 -7.46 -11.17 -20.59
CA GLN A 6 -7.73 -10.85 -19.18
C GLN A 6 -8.37 -12.02 -18.44
N ILE A 7 -9.32 -12.71 -19.07
CA ILE A 7 -9.97 -13.90 -18.50
C ILE A 7 -8.95 -15.02 -18.25
N ASN A 8 -8.11 -15.33 -19.25
CA ASN A 8 -7.08 -16.38 -19.11
C ASN A 8 -6.05 -16.01 -18.03
N LYS A 9 -5.72 -14.72 -17.90
CA LYS A 9 -4.82 -14.19 -16.87
C LYS A 9 -5.41 -14.41 -15.47
N GLN A 10 -6.71 -14.14 -15.29
CA GLN A 10 -7.42 -14.40 -14.04
C GLN A 10 -7.45 -15.89 -13.70
N LEU A 11 -7.77 -16.76 -14.66
CA LEU A 11 -7.83 -18.21 -14.40
C LEU A 11 -6.48 -18.77 -13.94
N LYS A 12 -5.38 -18.33 -14.55
CA LYS A 12 -4.03 -18.70 -14.11
C LYS A 12 -3.72 -18.21 -12.70
N TYR A 13 -4.17 -17.01 -12.36
CA TYR A 13 -4.01 -16.46 -11.02
C TYR A 13 -4.77 -17.27 -9.97
N GLU A 14 -6.04 -17.62 -10.23
CA GLU A 14 -6.83 -18.44 -9.30
C GLU A 14 -6.23 -19.83 -9.11
N GLN A 15 -5.74 -20.46 -10.18
CA GLN A 15 -5.03 -21.74 -10.11
C GLN A 15 -3.78 -21.64 -9.23
N PHE A 16 -2.92 -20.64 -9.49
CA PHE A 16 -1.74 -20.40 -8.67
C PHE A 16 -2.09 -20.18 -7.20
N LYS A 17 -3.10 -19.35 -6.91
CA LYS A 17 -3.55 -19.03 -5.55
C LYS A 17 -4.11 -20.26 -4.82
N ALA A 18 -4.65 -21.24 -5.53
CA ALA A 18 -5.10 -22.50 -4.94
C ALA A 18 -3.93 -23.43 -4.54
N ASP A 19 -2.79 -23.30 -5.22
CA ASP A 19 -1.63 -24.18 -5.04
C ASP A 19 -0.58 -23.64 -4.03
N ILE A 20 -0.65 -22.36 -3.66
CA ILE A 20 0.25 -21.75 -2.67
C ILE A 20 -0.10 -22.12 -1.23
N ALA A 21 0.93 -22.25 -0.39
CA ALA A 21 0.75 -22.59 1.01
C ALA A 21 0.10 -21.44 1.79
N SER A 22 -0.83 -21.79 2.68
CA SER A 22 -1.48 -20.83 3.58
C SER A 22 -0.67 -20.55 4.85
N GLU A 23 0.32 -21.38 5.15
CA GLU A 23 1.20 -21.28 6.31
C GLU A 23 2.66 -21.35 5.86
N SER A 24 3.53 -20.61 6.55
CA SER A 24 4.96 -20.63 6.25
C SER A 24 5.63 -21.87 6.84
N LEU A 25 6.55 -22.47 6.08
CA LEU A 25 7.49 -23.46 6.62
C LEU A 25 8.47 -22.84 7.63
N ILE A 26 8.69 -21.51 7.54
CA ILE A 26 9.59 -20.76 8.40
C ILE A 26 8.75 -20.01 9.46
N PRO A 27 9.00 -20.21 10.76
CA PRO A 27 8.28 -19.47 11.80
C PRO A 27 8.35 -17.96 11.60
N CYS A 28 7.18 -17.30 11.56
CA CYS A 28 7.05 -15.87 11.34
C CYS A 28 5.69 -15.33 11.83
N ASP A 29 5.57 -14.01 11.91
CA ASP A 29 4.35 -13.32 12.35
C ASP A 29 3.39 -12.95 11.20
N PHE A 30 3.78 -13.23 9.96
CA PHE A 30 2.97 -12.95 8.78
C PHE A 30 1.88 -13.99 8.60
N LYS A 31 0.73 -13.55 8.06
CA LYS A 31 -0.40 -14.40 7.71
C LYS A 31 -0.95 -14.03 6.34
N VAL A 32 -1.60 -14.98 5.67
CA VAL A 32 -2.39 -14.68 4.47
C VAL A 32 -3.44 -13.61 4.81
N GLY A 33 -3.54 -12.60 3.95
CA GLY A 33 -4.43 -11.45 4.16
C GLY A 33 -3.77 -10.26 4.85
N ASP A 34 -2.60 -10.42 5.48
CA ASP A 34 -1.82 -9.29 5.98
C ASP A 34 -1.45 -8.35 4.82
N PHE A 35 -1.32 -7.06 5.12
CA PHE A 35 -0.75 -6.09 4.19
C PHE A 35 0.68 -5.77 4.58
N VAL A 36 1.54 -5.69 3.56
CA VAL A 36 2.97 -5.41 3.72
C VAL A 36 3.43 -4.35 2.73
N THR A 37 4.42 -3.56 3.12
CA THR A 37 5.28 -2.84 2.17
C THR A 37 6.55 -3.63 1.95
N LEU A 38 7.18 -3.43 0.80
CA LEU A 38 8.43 -4.12 0.47
C LEU A 38 9.48 -3.17 -0.09
N THR A 39 10.74 -3.47 0.18
CA THR A 39 11.90 -2.85 -0.48
C THR A 39 12.51 -3.86 -1.43
N ASN A 40 12.55 -3.53 -2.73
CA ASN A 40 13.04 -4.48 -3.73
C ASN A 40 14.57 -4.64 -3.68
N ILE A 41 15.11 -5.54 -4.50
CA ILE A 41 16.56 -5.83 -4.58
C ILE A 41 17.42 -4.64 -5.00
N TYR A 42 16.82 -3.58 -5.56
CA TYR A 42 17.50 -2.34 -5.93
C TYR A 42 17.40 -1.27 -4.83
N ASN A 43 16.98 -1.65 -3.62
CA ASN A 43 16.71 -0.75 -2.49
C ASN A 43 15.63 0.30 -2.78
N VAL A 44 14.72 0.03 -3.71
CA VAL A 44 13.58 0.90 -3.98
C VAL A 44 12.41 0.47 -3.10
N PHE A 45 11.93 1.41 -2.29
CA PHE A 45 10.76 1.23 -1.44
C PHE A 45 9.48 1.27 -2.28
N ILE A 46 8.65 0.24 -2.14
CA ILE A 46 7.32 0.19 -2.76
C ILE A 46 6.30 0.59 -1.71
N ARG A 47 5.87 1.86 -1.76
CA ARG A 47 4.94 2.45 -0.79
C ARG A 47 3.57 1.79 -0.76
N LYS A 48 3.06 1.39 -1.93
CA LYS A 48 1.69 0.87 -2.05
C LYS A 48 1.60 -0.51 -1.37
N PRO A 49 0.81 -0.65 -0.28
CA PRO A 49 0.66 -1.91 0.42
C PRO A 49 0.26 -3.04 -0.51
N LYS A 50 0.83 -4.22 -0.27
CA LYS A 50 0.52 -5.46 -0.98
C LYS A 50 -0.04 -6.48 -0.02
N GLN A 51 -1.09 -7.16 -0.43
CA GLN A 51 -1.65 -8.25 0.36
C GLN A 51 -0.78 -9.50 0.24
N VAL A 52 -0.50 -10.16 1.36
CA VAL A 52 0.07 -11.49 1.40
C VAL A 52 -0.97 -12.49 0.92
N ILE A 53 -0.68 -13.20 -0.17
CA ILE A 53 -1.60 -14.18 -0.77
C ILE A 53 -1.23 -15.63 -0.42
N GLY A 54 0.02 -15.87 0.01
CA GLY A 54 0.48 -17.20 0.44
C GLY A 54 1.99 -17.21 0.73
N PHE A 55 2.49 -18.39 1.06
CA PHE A 55 3.88 -18.63 1.43
C PHE A 55 4.57 -19.52 0.41
N ASP A 56 5.87 -19.30 0.23
CA ASP A 56 6.70 -20.24 -0.53
C ASP A 56 6.96 -21.50 0.31
N ASN A 57 6.95 -22.65 -0.35
CA ASN A 57 7.16 -23.96 0.26
C ASN A 57 8.45 -24.65 -0.23
N ASP A 58 9.24 -23.99 -1.09
CA ASP A 58 10.52 -24.52 -1.55
C ASP A 58 11.64 -24.23 -0.55
N SER A 59 11.94 -25.24 0.28
CA SER A 59 13.03 -25.16 1.26
C SER A 59 14.42 -24.97 0.64
N ASN A 60 14.58 -25.14 -0.68
CA ASN A 60 15.85 -24.94 -1.37
C ASN A 60 16.08 -23.47 -1.78
N LEU A 61 15.07 -22.62 -1.65
CA LEU A 61 15.11 -21.20 -2.02
C LEU A 61 14.72 -20.33 -0.81
N PRO A 62 15.53 -20.29 0.26
CA PRO A 62 15.18 -19.65 1.54
C PRO A 62 14.95 -18.14 1.44
N ASP A 63 15.46 -17.49 0.38
CA ASP A 63 15.25 -16.06 0.12
C ASP A 63 13.80 -15.76 -0.32
N ARG A 64 13.04 -16.80 -0.69
CA ARG A 64 11.64 -16.72 -1.08
C ARG A 64 10.76 -17.09 0.10
N PHE A 65 9.98 -16.14 0.58
CA PHE A 65 9.26 -16.33 1.84
C PHE A 65 7.76 -16.11 1.72
N ILE A 66 7.30 -15.01 1.10
CA ILE A 66 5.88 -14.81 0.79
C ILE A 66 5.63 -14.46 -0.67
N TYR A 67 4.44 -14.82 -1.14
CA TYR A 67 3.83 -14.26 -2.33
C TYR A 67 2.92 -13.11 -1.94
N THR A 68 3.11 -11.96 -2.59
CA THR A 68 2.21 -10.81 -2.48
C THR A 68 1.45 -10.59 -3.79
N GLU A 69 0.32 -9.89 -3.72
CA GLU A 69 -0.32 -9.37 -4.93
C GLU A 69 0.66 -8.51 -5.75
N GLY A 70 0.52 -8.62 -7.07
CA GLY A 70 1.46 -8.08 -8.05
C GLY A 70 1.65 -6.57 -8.08
N VAL A 71 2.77 -6.14 -8.67
CA VAL A 71 2.97 -4.81 -9.27
C VAL A 71 2.97 -5.01 -10.78
N ASP A 72 2.28 -4.14 -11.53
CA ASP A 72 2.31 -4.04 -13.00
C ASP A 72 2.55 -5.37 -13.74
N ASP A 73 1.45 -6.08 -13.95
CA ASP A 73 1.33 -7.33 -14.71
C ASP A 73 1.96 -8.62 -14.14
N ALA A 74 2.79 -8.57 -13.12
CA ALA A 74 3.40 -9.76 -12.51
C ALA A 74 2.67 -10.19 -11.23
N TYR A 75 2.17 -11.43 -11.19
CA TYR A 75 1.21 -11.94 -10.18
C TYR A 75 1.81 -12.51 -8.89
N TRP A 76 3.13 -12.64 -8.82
CA TRP A 76 3.81 -13.30 -7.72
C TRP A 76 5.27 -12.82 -7.68
N PHE A 77 5.68 -12.17 -6.59
CA PHE A 77 7.09 -12.00 -6.29
C PHE A 77 7.35 -12.57 -4.91
N ALA A 78 8.19 -13.60 -4.87
CA ALA A 78 8.69 -14.09 -3.62
C ALA A 78 9.57 -13.01 -2.98
N SER A 79 9.12 -12.50 -1.84
CA SER A 79 9.85 -11.47 -1.08
C SER A 79 10.55 -12.10 0.11
N ALA A 80 11.76 -11.65 0.42
CA ALA A 80 12.50 -12.11 1.59
C ALA A 80 11.98 -11.45 2.88
N PRO A 81 12.08 -12.08 4.06
CA PRO A 81 11.58 -11.51 5.32
C PRO A 81 12.14 -10.12 5.64
N ASN A 82 13.43 -9.91 5.37
CA ASN A 82 14.12 -8.63 5.62
C ASN A 82 13.70 -7.50 4.68
N GLN A 83 13.02 -7.82 3.57
CA GLN A 83 12.48 -6.83 2.63
C GLN A 83 11.11 -6.33 3.06
N LEU A 84 10.46 -7.02 4.01
CA LEU A 84 9.04 -6.85 4.31
C LEU A 84 8.82 -6.10 5.61
N LYS A 85 7.82 -5.22 5.59
CA LYS A 85 7.32 -4.57 6.79
C LYS A 85 5.79 -4.67 6.80
N LYS A 86 5.24 -5.15 7.92
CA LYS A 86 3.79 -5.20 8.11
C LYS A 86 3.22 -3.78 8.17
N VAL A 87 2.11 -3.59 7.47
CA VAL A 87 1.42 -2.31 7.37
C VAL A 87 0.52 -2.12 8.58
N GLU A 88 0.60 -0.94 9.17
CA GLU A 88 -0.28 -0.55 10.27
C GLU A 88 -1.64 -0.13 9.73
N THR A 89 -2.66 -0.12 10.60
CA THR A 89 -4.00 0.31 10.23
C THR A 89 -4.44 1.50 11.07
N THR A 90 -5.15 2.45 10.47
CA THR A 90 -5.84 3.50 11.21
C THR A 90 -7.02 2.92 12.00
N SER A 91 -7.64 3.73 12.86
CA SER A 91 -8.86 3.34 13.59
C SER A 91 -10.06 3.10 12.68
N THR A 92 -10.02 3.57 11.43
CA THR A 92 -11.05 3.32 10.40
C THR A 92 -10.73 2.09 9.55
N GLY A 93 -9.60 1.42 9.84
CA GLY A 93 -9.10 0.24 9.14
C GLY A 93 -8.25 0.55 7.91
N CYS A 94 -8.06 1.81 7.53
CA CYS A 94 -7.22 2.16 6.38
C CYS A 94 -5.77 1.76 6.60
N LEU A 95 -5.11 1.34 5.53
CA LEU A 95 -3.71 0.94 5.54
C LEU A 95 -2.83 2.19 5.65
N LEU A 96 -1.86 2.18 6.57
CA LEU A 96 -1.02 3.33 6.88
C LEU A 96 0.45 3.05 6.54
N VAL A 97 1.04 3.95 5.75
CA VAL A 97 2.46 3.91 5.39
C VAL A 97 3.07 5.29 5.66
N ARG A 98 4.22 5.31 6.33
CA ARG A 98 4.96 6.54 6.63
C ARG A 98 6.24 6.63 5.83
N GLU A 99 6.51 7.81 5.30
CA GLU A 99 7.72 8.15 4.56
C GLU A 99 8.23 9.51 5.04
N PHE A 100 9.53 9.77 4.88
CA PHE A 100 10.11 11.06 5.19
C PHE A 100 10.63 11.71 3.91
N THR A 101 10.41 13.02 3.78
CA THR A 101 10.91 13.81 2.67
C THR A 101 11.62 15.07 3.15
N MET A 102 12.68 15.44 2.43
CA MET A 102 13.36 16.72 2.62
C MET A 102 12.68 17.85 1.82
N HIS A 103 11.67 17.51 1.01
CA HIS A 103 10.94 18.49 0.22
C HIS A 103 10.08 19.37 1.12
N ALA A 104 10.14 20.69 0.90
CA ALA A 104 9.14 21.60 1.42
C ALA A 104 7.77 21.25 0.84
N LEU A 105 6.69 21.62 1.54
CA LEU A 105 5.32 21.25 1.19
C LEU A 105 4.99 21.52 -0.28
N TYR A 106 5.33 22.70 -0.80
CA TYR A 106 5.04 23.06 -2.20
C TYR A 106 5.79 22.17 -3.21
N GLN A 107 7.00 21.72 -2.88
CA GLN A 107 7.78 20.83 -3.74
C GLN A 107 7.16 19.43 -3.73
N PHE A 108 6.82 18.94 -2.53
CA PHE A 108 6.15 17.65 -2.37
C PHE A 108 4.82 17.63 -3.11
N GLU A 109 4.02 18.68 -2.99
CA GLU A 109 2.74 18.79 -3.70
C GLU A 109 2.91 18.74 -5.21
N ASN A 110 3.90 19.45 -5.77
CA ASN A 110 4.15 19.39 -7.20
C ASN A 110 4.49 17.97 -7.65
N THR A 111 5.35 17.26 -6.90
CA THR A 111 5.66 15.85 -7.16
C THR A 111 4.40 14.97 -7.08
N LEU A 112 3.55 15.18 -6.06
CA LEU A 112 2.31 14.45 -5.88
C LEU A 112 1.37 14.63 -7.09
N ILE A 113 1.19 15.86 -7.55
CA ILE A 113 0.32 16.20 -8.70
C ILE A 113 0.91 15.70 -10.03
N ASP A 114 2.23 15.74 -10.18
CA ASP A 114 2.91 15.22 -11.38
C ASP A 114 2.76 13.69 -11.49
N GLU A 115 2.75 12.97 -10.35
CA GLU A 115 2.49 11.53 -10.30
C GLU A 115 1.03 11.18 -10.65
N ASP A 116 0.06 11.93 -10.13
CA ASP A 116 -1.36 11.74 -10.43
C ASP A 116 -2.14 13.06 -10.35
N LYS A 117 -2.80 13.45 -11.45
CA LYS A 117 -3.55 14.70 -11.52
C LYS A 117 -4.88 14.68 -10.73
N ASN A 118 -5.27 13.53 -10.17
CA ASN A 118 -6.49 13.40 -9.36
C ASN A 118 -6.31 13.82 -7.90
N TRP A 119 -5.09 14.15 -7.46
CA TRP A 119 -4.86 14.67 -6.13
C TRP A 119 -5.51 16.05 -5.95
N THR A 120 -6.29 16.18 -4.88
CA THR A 120 -6.93 17.45 -4.50
C THR A 120 -6.66 17.75 -3.03
N ARG A 121 -6.38 19.02 -2.69
CA ARG A 121 -6.26 19.44 -1.29
C ARG A 121 -7.59 19.22 -0.57
N LEU A 122 -7.53 18.49 0.54
CA LEU A 122 -8.65 18.23 1.45
C LEU A 122 -8.65 19.22 2.62
N ALA A 123 -7.49 19.42 3.25
CA ALA A 123 -7.31 20.33 4.38
C ALA A 123 -5.94 21.00 4.28
N PHE A 124 -5.84 22.24 4.75
CA PHE A 124 -4.61 23.01 4.79
C PHE A 124 -4.66 23.94 6.00
N ASP A 125 -3.62 23.89 6.82
CA ASP A 125 -3.46 24.81 7.95
C ASP A 125 -2.39 25.86 7.59
N ASN A 126 -1.17 25.40 7.32
CA ASN A 126 -0.02 26.26 6.99
C ASN A 126 0.99 25.54 6.09
N GLU A 127 2.13 26.18 5.81
CA GLU A 127 3.20 25.64 4.95
C GLU A 127 3.86 24.36 5.49
N LEU A 128 3.50 23.92 6.69
CA LEU A 128 4.01 22.71 7.34
C LEU A 128 2.97 21.58 7.39
N HIS A 129 1.68 21.87 7.17
CA HIS A 129 0.59 20.91 7.39
C HIS A 129 -0.47 20.99 6.27
N CYS A 130 -0.57 19.91 5.49
CA CYS A 130 -1.61 19.78 4.48
C CYS A 130 -2.00 18.33 4.27
N VAL A 131 -3.26 18.13 3.88
CA VAL A 131 -3.82 16.83 3.50
C VAL A 131 -4.35 16.92 2.08
N TRP A 132 -3.98 15.94 1.26
CA TRP A 132 -4.57 15.71 -0.04
C TRP A 132 -5.37 14.42 -0.04
N ARG A 133 -6.32 14.33 -0.96
CA ARG A 133 -7.11 13.14 -1.22
C ARG A 133 -7.10 12.79 -2.70
N ASN A 134 -7.26 11.51 -3.00
CA ASN A 134 -7.47 10.98 -4.33
C ASN A 134 -8.65 10.00 -4.29
N ASP A 135 -9.81 10.47 -4.76
CA ASP A 135 -11.05 9.69 -4.73
C ASP A 135 -11.02 8.50 -5.70
N SER A 136 -10.13 8.53 -6.70
CA SER A 136 -10.00 7.46 -7.70
C SER A 136 -9.26 6.24 -7.14
N THR A 137 -8.26 6.48 -6.29
CA THR A 137 -7.45 5.44 -5.64
C THR A 137 -7.86 5.17 -4.20
N LEU A 138 -8.78 5.97 -3.64
CA LEU A 138 -9.22 5.94 -2.24
C LEU A 138 -8.07 6.19 -1.26
N GLU A 139 -7.21 7.15 -1.59
CA GLU A 139 -6.01 7.46 -0.82
C GLU A 139 -6.07 8.87 -0.24
N LEU A 140 -5.50 9.02 0.95
CA LEU A 140 -5.17 10.30 1.56
C LEU A 140 -3.67 10.39 1.78
N VAL A 141 -3.15 11.61 1.68
CA VAL A 141 -1.76 11.92 1.99
C VAL A 141 -1.74 13.07 2.95
N THR A 142 -1.16 12.88 4.12
CA THR A 142 -0.91 13.95 5.09
C THR A 142 0.57 14.29 5.06
N TYR A 143 0.88 15.56 4.87
CA TYR A 143 2.21 16.13 5.04
C TYR A 143 2.26 16.89 6.37
N CYS A 144 3.28 16.61 7.18
CA CYS A 144 3.55 17.26 8.46
C CYS A 144 5.06 17.47 8.60
N GLU A 145 5.56 18.67 8.30
CA GLU A 145 6.99 19.02 8.45
C GLU A 145 7.97 18.02 7.79
N GLY A 146 7.55 17.39 6.67
CA GLY A 146 8.34 16.38 5.96
C GLY A 146 8.05 14.93 6.37
N ASP A 147 7.28 14.68 7.43
CA ASP A 147 6.64 13.37 7.70
C ASP A 147 5.42 13.21 6.80
N ILE A 148 5.45 12.19 5.95
CA ILE A 148 4.40 11.87 4.98
C ILE A 148 3.67 10.63 5.44
N ILE A 149 2.36 10.76 5.64
CA ILE A 149 1.48 9.66 6.01
C ILE A 149 0.55 9.37 4.83
N TRP A 150 0.79 8.24 4.18
CA TRP A 150 -0.10 7.67 3.18
C TRP A 150 -1.14 6.80 3.86
N THR A 151 -2.40 7.04 3.51
CA THR A 151 -3.52 6.26 4.03
C THR A 151 -4.33 5.73 2.86
N THR A 152 -4.38 4.40 2.70
CA THR A 152 -5.10 3.74 1.60
C THR A 152 -6.31 2.98 2.15
N ALA A 153 -7.50 3.30 1.66
CA ALA A 153 -8.71 2.59 2.04
C ALA A 153 -8.96 1.37 1.14
N LEU A 154 -9.44 0.28 1.74
CA LEU A 154 -9.84 -0.92 0.99
C LEU A 154 -11.30 -0.87 0.51
N SER A 155 -12.06 0.12 1.00
CA SER A 155 -13.46 0.32 0.63
C SER A 155 -13.82 1.81 0.68
N LYS A 156 -14.90 2.19 -0.03
CA LYS A 156 -15.43 3.57 0.01
C LYS A 156 -15.92 3.98 1.39
N GLU A 157 -16.40 3.04 2.19
CA GLU A 157 -16.86 3.28 3.56
C GLU A 157 -15.69 3.65 4.47
N MET A 158 -14.60 2.88 4.41
CA MET A 158 -13.36 3.19 5.14
C MET A 158 -12.82 4.55 4.72
N TYR A 159 -12.78 4.81 3.40
CA TYR A 159 -12.32 6.08 2.84
C TYR A 159 -13.13 7.27 3.35
N GLY A 160 -14.47 7.18 3.31
CA GLY A 160 -15.34 8.24 3.82
C GLY A 160 -15.16 8.47 5.32
N SER A 161 -15.00 7.40 6.10
CA SER A 161 -14.75 7.47 7.54
C SER A 161 -13.41 8.13 7.85
N GLU A 162 -12.37 7.83 7.07
CA GLU A 162 -11.03 8.40 7.23
C GLU A 162 -10.97 9.87 6.83
N ILE A 163 -11.64 10.27 5.74
CA ILE A 163 -11.82 11.68 5.39
C ILE A 163 -12.49 12.43 6.54
N PHE A 164 -13.61 11.90 7.05
CA PHE A 164 -14.34 12.55 8.14
C PHE A 164 -13.44 12.71 9.38
N ARG A 165 -12.77 11.63 9.80
CA ARG A 165 -11.81 11.65 10.92
C ARG A 165 -10.72 12.71 10.73
N THR A 166 -10.14 12.77 9.54
CA THR A 166 -9.03 13.70 9.23
C THR A 166 -9.50 15.15 9.25
N VAL A 167 -10.63 15.45 8.61
CA VAL A 167 -11.20 16.81 8.60
C VAL A 167 -11.63 17.25 10.00
N SER A 168 -12.23 16.35 10.80
CA SER A 168 -12.57 16.64 12.19
C SER A 168 -11.34 17.03 13.01
N PHE A 169 -10.24 16.29 12.87
CA PHE A 169 -8.98 16.61 13.56
C PHE A 169 -8.45 17.99 13.16
N PHE A 170 -8.48 18.34 11.87
CA PHE A 170 -8.01 19.64 11.39
C PHE A 170 -8.91 20.82 11.82
N ASN A 171 -10.20 20.61 12.02
CA ASN A 171 -11.12 21.66 12.47
C ASN A 171 -11.09 21.89 13.99
N GLU A 172 -10.52 20.95 14.75
CA GLU A 172 -10.34 21.07 16.20
C GLU A 172 -9.00 21.74 16.60
N LEU A 173 -8.08 21.88 15.65
CA LEU A 173 -6.82 22.62 15.77
C LEU A 173 -7.01 24.13 15.53
#